data_AF-R9K302-F1
#
_entry.id   AF-R9K302-F1
#
_cell.length_a   1.000
_cell.length_b   1.000
_cell.length_c   1.000
_cell.angle_alpha   90.00
_cell.angle_beta   90.00
_cell.angle_gamma   90.00
#
_symmetry.space_group_name_H-M   'P 1'
#
loop_
_entity.id
_entity.type
_entity.pdbx_description
1 polymer ?
#
loop_
_entity_poly.entity_id
_entity_poly.type
_entity_poly.pdbx_seq_one_letter_code
_entity_poly.pdbx_strand_id
1 'polypeptide(L)'
;MPYYEYCRDHGIVPFIDLNAGRGRPPVYKNDFTINDDGVPVCREGHAMRRDGSESAKGRTKFKCPKISFAGDSVTCTCDNPCSDAKYGRTVHLVMKDNPRLFNDPPRSSKEWKMIYNARTSAERCNKREKVDYKLEYGRYRSSQMWYCRLSAIMMCQHLDAWALPKASRLKDVL
;
A
#
# COMPACT_ATOMS: atom_id res chain seq x y z
N MET A 1 -16.09 11.92 5.85
CA MET A 1 -15.39 11.30 4.71
C MET A 1 -14.19 10.52 5.22
N PRO A 2 -14.05 9.22 4.93
CA PRO A 2 -12.83 8.46 5.17
C PRO A 2 -11.59 9.12 4.53
N TYR A 3 -10.44 9.06 5.21
CA TYR A 3 -9.20 9.70 4.74
C TYR A 3 -8.77 9.28 3.33
N TYR A 4 -9.01 8.03 2.92
CA TYR A 4 -8.63 7.55 1.59
C TYR A 4 -9.50 8.13 0.46
N GLU A 5 -10.74 8.51 0.75
CA GLU A 5 -11.61 9.20 -0.21
C GLU A 5 -11.11 10.63 -0.40
N TYR A 6 -10.82 11.33 0.71
CA TYR A 6 -10.20 12.65 0.67
C TYR A 6 -8.93 12.65 -0.18
N CYS A 7 -8.00 11.72 0.08
CA CYS A 7 -6.76 11.63 -0.68
C CYS A 7 -7.04 11.47 -2.18
N ARG A 8 -7.94 10.56 -2.54
CA ARG A 8 -8.28 10.29 -3.95
C ARG A 8 -8.87 11.52 -4.63
N ASP A 9 -9.78 12.23 -3.97
CA ASP A 9 -10.42 13.43 -4.51
C ASP A 9 -9.41 14.56 -4.75
N HIS A 10 -8.29 14.55 -4.02
CA HIS A 10 -7.19 15.51 -4.17
C HIS A 10 -6.03 14.96 -5.02
N GLY A 11 -6.21 13.85 -5.74
CA GLY A 11 -5.18 13.25 -6.59
C GLY A 11 -4.01 12.61 -5.83
N ILE A 12 -4.17 12.37 -4.52
CA ILE A 12 -3.18 11.72 -3.67
C ILE A 12 -3.47 10.21 -3.63
N VAL A 13 -2.45 9.40 -3.93
CA VAL A 13 -2.56 7.94 -3.84
C VAL A 13 -2.44 7.49 -2.38
N PRO A 14 -3.49 6.87 -1.79
CA PRO A 14 -3.43 6.43 -0.40
C PRO A 14 -2.66 5.11 -0.25
N PHE A 15 -1.56 5.14 0.52
CA PHE A 15 -0.82 3.94 0.94
C PHE A 15 -1.24 3.53 2.36
N ILE A 16 -2.36 2.80 2.43
CA ILE A 16 -2.98 2.41 3.71
C ILE A 16 -3.05 0.89 3.80
N ASP A 17 -2.52 0.37 4.90
CA ASP A 17 -2.53 -1.05 5.22
C ASP A 17 -3.90 -1.51 5.74
N LEU A 18 -4.17 -2.80 5.56
CA LEU A 18 -5.43 -3.40 5.99
C LEU A 18 -5.30 -3.86 7.45
N ASN A 19 -6.29 -3.51 8.25
CA ASN A 19 -6.36 -3.99 9.63
C ASN A 19 -6.82 -5.45 9.63
N ALA A 20 -5.88 -6.40 9.64
CA ALA A 20 -6.16 -7.84 9.63
C ALA A 20 -7.12 -8.30 10.76
N GLY A 21 -7.12 -7.60 11.91
CA GLY A 21 -7.99 -7.90 13.05
C GLY A 21 -9.40 -7.32 13.00
N ARG A 22 -9.78 -6.57 11.95
CA ARG A 22 -11.11 -5.93 11.84
C ARG A 22 -11.82 -6.33 10.54
N GLY A 23 -12.33 -7.55 10.55
CA GLY A 23 -13.32 -8.05 9.58
C GLY A 23 -12.75 -8.88 8.45
N ARG A 24 -13.51 -9.91 8.05
CA ARG A 24 -13.25 -10.71 6.83
C ARG A 24 -13.24 -9.78 5.61
N PRO A 25 -12.40 -10.05 4.59
CA PRO A 25 -12.53 -9.38 3.30
C PRO A 25 -14.00 -9.46 2.85
N PRO A 26 -14.63 -8.34 2.45
CA PRO A 26 -16.01 -8.35 2.03
C PRO A 26 -16.17 -9.31 0.84
N VAL A 27 -17.23 -10.12 0.87
CA VAL A 27 -17.63 -10.93 -0.29
C VAL A 27 -17.98 -9.95 -1.40
N TYR A 28 -17.05 -9.76 -2.33
CA TYR A 28 -17.21 -8.77 -3.40
C TYR A 28 -18.08 -9.33 -4.53
N LYS A 29 -17.83 -10.57 -4.96
CA LYS A 29 -18.59 -11.31 -5.95
C LYS A 29 -18.54 -12.81 -5.62
N ASN A 30 -19.62 -13.55 -5.88
CA ASN A 30 -19.71 -15.00 -5.60
C ASN A 30 -18.77 -15.87 -6.45
N ASP A 31 -18.09 -15.25 -7.40
CA ASP A 31 -17.34 -15.88 -8.45
C ASP A 31 -15.90 -16.23 -8.06
N PHE A 32 -15.31 -15.48 -7.12
CA PHE A 32 -13.95 -15.64 -6.62
C PHE A 32 -13.82 -15.03 -5.22
N THR A 33 -12.83 -15.45 -4.46
CA THR A 33 -12.55 -14.89 -3.13
C THR A 33 -11.46 -13.83 -3.22
N ILE A 34 -11.41 -12.94 -2.24
CA ILE A 34 -10.35 -11.93 -2.13
C ILE A 34 -9.53 -12.28 -0.89
N ASN A 35 -8.21 -12.36 -1.07
CA ASN A 35 -7.27 -12.59 0.04
C ASN A 35 -7.17 -11.35 0.94
N ASP A 36 -6.54 -11.50 2.10
CA ASP A 36 -6.33 -10.43 3.08
C ASP A 36 -5.58 -9.22 2.50
N ASP A 37 -4.74 -9.42 1.48
CA ASP A 37 -4.02 -8.35 0.78
C ASP A 37 -4.85 -7.60 -0.28
N GLY A 38 -6.10 -8.00 -0.51
CA GLY A 38 -6.97 -7.44 -1.56
C GLY A 38 -6.77 -8.07 -2.95
N VAL A 39 -6.00 -9.17 -3.04
CA VAL A 39 -5.74 -9.89 -4.30
C VAL A 39 -6.79 -10.99 -4.52
N PRO A 40 -7.38 -11.12 -5.72
CA PRO A 40 -8.29 -12.23 -6.03
C PRO A 40 -7.61 -13.59 -5.93
N VAL A 41 -8.35 -14.57 -5.42
CA VAL A 41 -7.93 -15.97 -5.32
C VAL A 41 -8.86 -16.83 -6.16
N CYS A 42 -8.29 -17.75 -6.94
CA CYS A 42 -9.08 -18.65 -7.77
C CYS A 42 -9.77 -19.74 -6.92
N ARG A 43 -10.67 -20.53 -7.53
CA ARG A 43 -11.38 -21.62 -6.83
C ARG A 43 -10.45 -22.69 -6.25
N GLU A 44 -9.30 -22.90 -6.88
CA GLU A 44 -8.23 -23.82 -6.42
C GLU A 44 -7.32 -23.19 -5.34
N GLY A 45 -7.65 -21.99 -4.84
CA GLY A 45 -6.90 -21.35 -3.75
C GLY A 45 -5.62 -20.61 -4.17
N HIS A 46 -5.32 -20.50 -5.47
CA HIS A 46 -4.14 -19.76 -5.93
C HIS A 46 -4.41 -18.25 -6.06
N ALA A 47 -3.51 -17.43 -5.51
CA ALA A 47 -3.53 -15.98 -5.68
C ALA A 47 -3.30 -15.59 -7.15
N MET A 48 -4.19 -14.77 -7.71
CA MET A 48 -4.14 -14.38 -9.11
C MET A 48 -3.00 -13.40 -9.40
N ARG A 49 -2.41 -13.53 -10.59
CA ARG A 49 -1.32 -12.66 -11.06
C ARG A 49 -1.89 -11.37 -11.66
N ARG A 50 -1.36 -10.21 -11.28
CA ARG A 50 -1.72 -8.93 -11.93
C ARG A 50 -1.20 -8.91 -13.37
N ASP A 51 -2.07 -8.54 -14.29
CA ASP A 51 -1.77 -8.41 -15.72
C ASP A 51 -1.58 -6.94 -16.13
N GLY A 52 -2.29 -6.01 -15.49
CA GLY A 52 -2.17 -4.58 -15.75
C GLY A 52 -3.29 -3.77 -15.07
N SER A 53 -3.15 -2.44 -15.07
CA SER A 53 -4.24 -1.52 -14.72
C SER A 53 -4.73 -0.78 -15.96
N GLU A 54 -6.05 -0.63 -16.06
CA GLU A 54 -6.74 0.17 -17.06
C GLU A 54 -7.19 1.47 -16.37
N SER A 55 -6.33 2.49 -16.40
CA SER A 55 -6.52 3.76 -15.71
C SER A 55 -7.82 4.47 -16.13
N ALA A 56 -8.15 4.45 -17.43
CA ALA A 56 -9.36 5.05 -17.98
C ALA A 56 -10.66 4.51 -17.35
N LYS A 57 -10.68 3.23 -16.95
CA LYS A 57 -11.83 2.61 -16.29
C LYS A 57 -11.65 2.47 -14.77
N GLY A 58 -10.48 2.82 -14.24
CA GLY A 58 -10.12 2.62 -12.84
C GLY A 58 -10.16 1.15 -12.42
N ARG A 59 -9.72 0.23 -13.30
CA ARG A 59 -9.79 -1.22 -13.05
C ARG A 59 -8.43 -1.87 -13.10
N THR A 60 -8.19 -2.84 -12.23
CA THR A 60 -7.00 -3.69 -12.25
C THR A 60 -7.38 -5.08 -12.74
N LYS A 61 -6.64 -5.58 -13.72
CA LYS A 61 -6.84 -6.88 -14.34
C LYS A 61 -5.92 -7.92 -13.69
N PHE A 62 -6.52 -9.04 -13.31
CA PHE A 62 -5.84 -10.21 -12.77
C PHE A 62 -6.11 -11.42 -13.66
N LYS A 63 -5.09 -12.25 -13.85
CA LYS A 63 -5.15 -13.51 -14.61
C LYS A 63 -4.70 -14.68 -13.74
N CYS A 64 -4.93 -15.89 -14.23
CA CYS A 64 -4.44 -17.10 -13.59
C CYS A 64 -2.90 -17.04 -13.38
N PRO A 65 -2.37 -17.49 -12.22
CA PRO A 65 -0.93 -17.50 -12.00
C PRO A 65 -0.21 -18.58 -12.81
N LYS A 66 -0.87 -19.74 -13.04
CA LYS A 66 -0.38 -20.88 -13.82
C LYS A 66 -0.61 -20.67 -15.33
N ILE A 67 -0.05 -19.60 -15.87
CA ILE A 67 -0.04 -19.34 -17.32
C ILE A 67 1.38 -19.54 -17.84
N SER A 68 1.51 -20.41 -18.83
CA SER A 68 2.74 -20.63 -19.57
C SER A 68 2.73 -19.85 -20.89
N PHE A 69 3.90 -19.35 -21.25
CA PHE A 69 4.20 -18.74 -22.56
C PHE A 69 5.19 -19.62 -23.34
N ALA A 70 5.26 -20.91 -23.03
CA ALA A 70 6.16 -21.85 -23.70
C ALA A 70 5.59 -22.26 -25.06
N GLY A 71 6.42 -22.11 -26.12
CA GLY A 71 5.97 -22.15 -27.51
C GLY A 71 5.15 -20.90 -27.87
N ASP A 72 4.96 -20.62 -29.15
CA ASP A 72 4.26 -19.41 -29.64
C ASP A 72 2.77 -19.27 -29.20
N SER A 73 2.31 -20.08 -28.24
CA SER A 73 0.95 -20.10 -27.72
C SER A 73 0.90 -19.92 -26.20
N VAL A 74 0.01 -19.04 -25.74
CA VAL A 74 -0.28 -18.89 -24.31
C VAL A 74 -1.28 -19.96 -23.88
N THR A 75 -0.94 -20.71 -22.83
CA THR A 75 -1.80 -21.78 -22.29
C THR A 75 -1.83 -21.73 -20.76
N CYS A 76 -2.99 -22.08 -20.19
CA CYS A 76 -3.15 -22.25 -18.76
C CYS A 76 -2.78 -23.68 -18.37
N THR A 77 -1.86 -23.84 -17.42
CA THR A 77 -1.32 -25.14 -16.98
C THR A 77 -1.91 -25.58 -15.63
N CYS A 78 -3.15 -25.16 -15.33
CA CYS A 78 -3.86 -25.64 -14.15
C CYS A 78 -4.26 -27.10 -14.33
N ASP A 79 -4.00 -27.93 -13.31
CA ASP A 79 -4.40 -29.35 -13.28
C ASP A 79 -5.93 -29.49 -13.41
N ASN A 80 -6.67 -28.63 -12.68
CA ASN A 80 -8.10 -28.39 -12.86
C ASN A 80 -8.29 -26.97 -13.41
N PRO A 81 -8.46 -26.79 -14.73
CA PRO A 81 -8.60 -25.45 -15.31
C PRO A 81 -9.87 -24.76 -14.81
N CYS A 82 -9.68 -23.60 -14.19
CA CYS A 82 -10.78 -22.79 -13.65
C CYS A 82 -11.62 -22.06 -14.72
N SER A 83 -11.23 -22.13 -16.00
CA SER A 83 -11.95 -21.60 -17.16
C SER A 83 -11.42 -22.20 -18.47
N ASP A 84 -12.23 -22.20 -19.52
CA ASP A 84 -11.84 -22.66 -20.87
C ASP A 84 -10.95 -21.68 -21.65
N ALA A 85 -10.70 -20.48 -21.12
CA ALA A 85 -9.88 -19.48 -21.77
C ALA A 85 -8.38 -19.85 -21.79
N LYS A 86 -7.69 -19.55 -22.89
CA LYS A 86 -6.23 -19.75 -23.06
C LYS A 86 -5.39 -19.11 -21.94
N TYR A 87 -5.83 -17.96 -21.44
CA TYR A 87 -5.19 -17.22 -20.36
C TYR A 87 -5.68 -17.62 -18.96
N GLY A 88 -6.48 -18.69 -18.87
CA GLY A 88 -7.22 -19.04 -17.66
C GLY A 88 -8.18 -17.94 -17.23
N ARG A 89 -8.67 -18.04 -15.99
CA ARG A 89 -9.64 -17.10 -15.46
C ARG A 89 -9.06 -15.70 -15.38
N THR A 90 -9.83 -14.73 -15.87
CA THR A 90 -9.53 -13.30 -15.77
C THR A 90 -10.53 -12.62 -14.84
N VAL A 91 -10.03 -11.79 -13.93
CA VAL A 91 -10.83 -11.01 -12.98
C VAL A 91 -10.49 -9.54 -13.13
N HIS A 92 -11.51 -8.70 -13.15
CA HIS A 92 -11.37 -7.24 -13.13
C HIS A 92 -11.86 -6.72 -11.77
N LEU A 93 -10.97 -6.06 -11.04
CA LEU A 93 -11.30 -5.35 -9.81
C LEU A 93 -11.46 -3.87 -10.11
N VAL A 94 -12.60 -3.29 -9.76
CA VAL A 94 -12.87 -1.86 -9.95
C VAL A 94 -12.50 -1.11 -8.69
N MET A 95 -11.57 -0.16 -8.80
CA MET A 95 -11.02 0.60 -7.68
C MET A 95 -12.04 1.46 -6.94
N LYS A 96 -13.15 1.80 -7.60
CA LYS A 96 -14.27 2.56 -7.03
C LYS A 96 -15.13 1.71 -6.09
N ASP A 97 -15.24 0.41 -6.34
CA ASP A 97 -16.20 -0.43 -5.62
C ASP A 97 -15.76 -0.68 -4.18
N ASN A 98 -14.46 -0.84 -3.97
CA ASN A 98 -13.89 -0.86 -2.63
C ASN A 98 -12.52 -0.17 -2.63
N PRO A 99 -12.49 1.17 -2.49
CA PRO A 99 -11.27 1.98 -2.49
C PRO A 99 -10.26 1.59 -1.42
N ARG A 100 -10.74 0.98 -0.33
CA ARG A 100 -9.93 0.52 0.78
C ARG A 100 -9.27 -0.82 0.46
N LEU A 101 -10.01 -1.78 -0.11
CA LEU A 101 -9.50 -3.11 -0.41
C LEU A 101 -8.65 -3.11 -1.69
N PHE A 102 -9.11 -2.41 -2.72
CA PHE A 102 -8.43 -2.35 -4.01
C PHE A 102 -7.54 -1.12 -4.08
N ASN A 103 -6.25 -1.34 -4.30
CA ASN A 103 -5.24 -0.30 -4.41
C ASN A 103 -4.41 -0.44 -5.70
N ASP A 104 -3.88 0.68 -6.17
CA ASP A 104 -2.95 0.78 -7.30
C ASP A 104 -1.82 1.74 -6.87
N PRO A 105 -0.57 1.28 -6.79
CA PRO A 105 -0.11 -0.10 -7.03
C PRO A 105 -0.67 -1.09 -5.97
N PRO A 106 -0.90 -2.38 -6.31
CA PRO A 106 -1.43 -3.37 -5.36
C PRO A 106 -0.50 -3.62 -4.16
N ARG A 107 -1.05 -3.98 -2.99
CA ARG A 107 -0.24 -4.20 -1.76
C ARG A 107 0.82 -5.28 -1.89
N SER A 108 0.53 -6.32 -2.64
CA SER A 108 1.46 -7.42 -2.90
C SER A 108 2.65 -7.01 -3.77
N SER A 109 2.58 -5.87 -4.46
CA SER A 109 3.63 -5.39 -5.38
C SER A 109 4.88 -4.91 -4.63
N LYS A 110 6.02 -5.04 -5.30
CA LYS A 110 7.31 -4.51 -4.78
C LYS A 110 7.30 -2.99 -4.65
N GLU A 111 6.65 -2.31 -5.60
CA GLU A 111 6.49 -0.86 -5.60
C GLU A 111 5.72 -0.39 -4.36
N TRP A 112 4.58 -1.03 -4.05
CA TRP A 112 3.81 -0.68 -2.87
C TRP A 112 4.61 -0.87 -1.60
N LYS A 113 5.29 -2.02 -1.45
CA LYS A 113 6.14 -2.30 -0.28
C LYS A 113 7.27 -1.29 -0.15
N MET A 114 7.90 -0.88 -1.25
CA MET A 114 8.97 0.12 -1.24
C MET A 114 8.48 1.47 -0.71
N ILE A 115 7.37 1.98 -1.25
CA ILE A 115 6.80 3.27 -0.84
C ILE A 115 6.29 3.17 0.61
N TYR A 116 5.61 2.09 0.95
CA TYR A 116 5.08 1.90 2.30
C TYR A 116 6.18 1.81 3.34
N ASN A 117 7.31 1.16 3.05
CA ASN A 117 8.46 1.12 3.94
C ASN A 117 9.04 2.51 4.24
N ALA A 118 8.93 3.46 3.30
CA ALA A 118 9.37 4.84 3.50
C ALA A 118 8.57 5.55 4.62
N ARG A 119 7.36 5.09 4.97
CA ARG A 119 6.56 5.60 6.11
C ARG A 119 7.35 5.60 7.43
N THR A 120 8.25 4.63 7.62
CA THR A 120 9.11 4.54 8.81
C THR A 120 9.90 5.83 9.05
N SER A 121 10.28 6.55 7.98
CA SER A 121 10.97 7.84 8.09
C SER A 121 10.09 8.91 8.75
N ALA A 122 8.80 8.99 8.37
CA ALA A 122 7.83 9.89 8.97
C ALA A 122 7.54 9.53 10.44
N GLU A 123 7.46 8.23 10.77
CA GLU A 123 7.28 7.80 12.16
C GLU A 123 8.48 8.17 13.05
N ARG A 124 9.71 8.04 12.52
CA ARG A 124 10.92 8.51 13.19
C ARG A 124 10.92 10.04 13.37
N CYS A 125 10.45 10.77 12.37
CA CYS A 125 10.27 12.23 12.43
C CYS A 125 9.34 12.61 13.58
N ASN A 126 8.14 12.02 13.59
CA ASN A 126 7.14 12.25 14.63
C ASN A 126 7.66 11.88 16.02
N LYS A 127 8.42 10.79 16.16
CA LYS A 127 9.07 10.44 17.43
C LYS A 127 10.03 11.54 17.89
N ARG A 128 10.86 12.07 16.99
CA ARG A 128 11.80 13.16 17.34
C ARG A 128 11.05 14.40 17.80
N GLU A 129 10.02 14.81 17.06
CA GLU A 129 9.21 15.97 17.42
C GLU A 129 8.53 15.80 18.79
N LYS A 130 7.83 14.68 18.98
CA LYS A 130 7.02 14.44 20.18
C LYS A 130 7.86 14.14 21.41
N VAL A 131 8.88 13.30 21.28
CA VAL A 131 9.67 12.76 22.40
C VAL A 131 10.96 13.55 22.61
N ASP A 132 11.81 13.65 21.59
CA ASP A 132 13.18 14.19 21.75
C ASP A 132 13.15 15.71 21.94
N TYR A 133 12.35 16.40 21.13
CA TYR A 133 12.10 17.84 21.22
C TYR A 133 10.97 18.20 22.20
N LYS A 134 10.36 17.18 22.82
CA LYS A 134 9.34 17.32 23.86
C LYS A 134 8.24 18.29 23.44
N LEU A 135 7.65 18.10 22.26
CA LEU A 135 6.61 18.98 21.72
C LEU A 135 5.50 19.25 22.76
N GLU A 136 5.05 18.22 23.48
CA GLU A 136 3.91 18.29 24.39
C GLU A 136 4.25 18.87 25.79
N TYR A 137 5.54 19.02 26.12
CA TYR A 137 5.96 19.45 27.47
C TYR A 137 5.57 20.88 27.82
N GLY A 138 5.45 21.75 26.82
CA GLY A 138 5.09 23.15 27.05
C GLY A 138 3.63 23.37 27.42
N ARG A 139 2.77 22.33 27.30
CA ARG A 139 1.34 22.34 27.72
C ARG A 139 0.58 23.60 27.28
N TYR A 140 0.87 24.10 26.08
CA TYR A 140 0.25 25.31 25.56
C TYR A 140 -1.25 25.08 25.32
N ARG A 141 -2.07 26.09 25.61
CA ARG A 141 -3.51 26.07 25.28
C ARG A 141 -3.82 26.67 23.92
N SER A 142 -2.98 27.59 23.43
CA SER A 142 -3.16 28.27 22.14
C SER A 142 -2.63 27.42 20.99
N SER A 143 -3.45 27.20 19.97
CA SER A 143 -3.05 26.53 18.72
C SER A 143 -1.91 27.26 17.99
N GLN A 144 -1.87 28.59 18.09
CA GLN A 144 -0.78 29.38 17.51
C GLN A 144 0.57 29.07 18.18
N MET A 145 0.58 28.88 19.51
CA MET A 145 1.81 28.52 20.23
C MET A 145 2.27 27.10 19.90
N TRP A 146 1.34 26.16 19.72
CA TRP A 146 1.65 24.83 19.19
C TRP A 146 2.29 24.91 17.81
N TYR A 147 1.74 25.75 16.92
CA TYR A 147 2.28 25.95 15.58
C TYR A 147 3.69 26.52 15.61
N CYS A 148 3.93 27.62 16.33
CA CYS A 148 5.26 28.22 16.47
C CYS A 148 6.28 27.22 17.00
N ARG A 149 5.91 26.44 18.03
CA ARG A 149 6.81 25.42 18.61
C ARG A 149 7.09 24.29 17.63
N LEU A 150 6.06 23.78 16.95
CA LEU A 150 6.24 22.72 15.96
C LEU A 150 7.15 23.17 14.82
N SER A 151 6.97 24.39 14.31
CA SER A 151 7.85 24.98 13.29
C SER A 151 9.31 25.08 13.77
N ALA A 152 9.53 25.56 15.00
CA ALA A 152 10.87 25.63 15.58
C ALA A 152 11.53 24.24 15.70
N ILE A 153 10.77 23.25 16.16
CA ILE A 153 11.23 21.87 16.28
C ILE A 153 11.59 21.29 14.91
N MET A 154 10.75 21.48 13.88
CA MET A 154 11.04 20.99 12.53
C MET A 154 12.31 21.63 11.96
N MET A 155 12.54 22.93 12.20
CA MET A 155 13.79 23.59 11.80
C MET A 155 15.01 22.97 12.49
N CYS A 156 14.97 22.78 13.81
CA CYS A 156 16.05 22.11 14.55
C CYS A 156 16.26 20.68 14.03
N GLN A 157 15.19 19.96 13.75
CA GLN A 157 15.27 18.60 13.23
C GLN A 157 15.94 18.52 11.85
N HIS A 158 15.70 19.51 10.99
CA HIS A 158 16.40 19.65 9.70
C HIS A 158 17.89 19.96 9.90
N LEU A 159 18.22 20.86 10.83
CA LEU A 159 19.61 21.17 11.19
C LEU A 159 20.35 19.94 11.70
N ASP A 160 19.74 19.15 12.59
CA ASP A 160 20.31 17.88 13.05
C ASP A 160 20.57 16.93 11.88
N ALA A 161 19.62 16.82 10.94
CA ALA A 161 19.76 15.94 9.78
C ALA A 161 20.93 16.37 8.88
N TRP A 162 21.22 17.67 8.80
CA TRP A 162 22.38 18.20 8.08
C TRP A 162 23.69 18.01 8.82
N ALA A 163 23.69 18.11 10.15
CA ALA A 163 24.86 17.92 10.99
C ALA A 163 25.23 16.43 11.19
N LEU A 164 24.29 15.51 10.97
CA LEU A 164 24.53 14.08 11.09
C LEU A 164 25.48 13.58 9.97
N PRO A 165 26.47 12.74 10.31
CA PRO A 165 27.30 12.08 9.30
C PRO A 165 26.42 11.27 8.33
N LYS A 166 26.67 11.41 7.02
CA LYS A 166 25.91 10.71 5.97
C LYS A 166 26.07 9.17 6.01
N ALA A 167 27.04 8.66 6.76
CA ALA A 167 27.25 7.25 7.00
C ALA A 167 26.67 6.85 8.36
N SER A 168 25.94 5.73 8.42
CA SER A 168 25.50 5.18 9.71
C SER A 168 26.72 4.64 10.47
N ARG A 169 26.94 5.11 11.69
CA ARG A 169 27.98 4.57 12.60
C ARG A 169 27.84 3.06 12.87
N LEU A 170 26.67 2.48 12.59
CA LEU A 170 26.43 1.03 12.63
C LEU A 170 27.28 0.23 11.63
N LYS A 171 27.77 0.85 10.55
CA LYS A 171 28.69 0.21 9.60
C LYS A 171 30.12 0.14 10.11
N ASP A 172 30.45 0.91 11.15
CA ASP A 172 31.79 0.97 11.74
C ASP A 172 31.94 0.00 12.93
N VAL A 173 30.84 -0.67 13.32
CA VAL A 173 30.75 -1.58 14.49
C VAL A 173 30.42 -3.02 14.06
N LEU A 174 30.12 -3.26 12.78
CA LEU A 174 29.95 -4.57 12.15
C LEU A 174 31.13 -4.84 11.23
#